data_AF-A0A954WIP8-F1
#
_entry.id   AF-A0A954WIP8-F1
#
_cell.length_a   1.000
_cell.length_b   1.000
_cell.length_c   1.000
_cell.angle_alpha   90.00
_cell.angle_beta   90.00
_cell.angle_gamma   90.00
#
_symmetry.space_group_name_H-M   'P 1'
#
loop_
_entity.id
_entity.type
_entity.pdbx_description
1 polymer ?
#
loop_
_entity_poly.entity_id
_entity_poly.type
_entity_poly.pdbx_seq_one_letter_code
_entity_poly.pdbx_strand_id
1 'polypeptide(L)'
;KYQPFRIGSEGQLPTFSTSQMPPDVESRRHELRSFLEQSFEQRSNLEVSRMHREAYEAARRLQNVHQVFKIDDQWEKHRELYGESAFGRRCLLARQLVEAGVPFIEVGQSSYDSHADNFAWHQGLVPPMEHAWAGLLADLADRGLLDKTLVVWTGEIGRTPNINNRAGRDHYVRCWSTALAGCGIKGGLMYGESDEDGYDVKDNPVSEGDFFATIYHALSIDPTAENYAGVRPIPLAPFGAKVVKDLMA
;
A
#
# COMPACT_ATOMS: atom_id res chain seq x y z
N LYS A 1 10.70 -13.53 3.46
CA LYS A 1 10.18 -12.81 4.66
C LYS A 1 9.22 -11.67 4.33
N TYR A 2 9.58 -10.76 3.41
CA TYR A 2 8.81 -9.51 3.15
C TYR A 2 8.02 -9.52 1.83
N GLN A 3 7.80 -10.69 1.24
CA GLN A 3 7.03 -10.76 -0.01
C GLN A 3 5.56 -10.42 0.28
N PRO A 4 4.96 -9.48 -0.46
CA PRO A 4 3.55 -9.15 -0.26
C PRO A 4 2.69 -10.36 -0.64
N PHE A 5 1.68 -10.62 0.17
CA PHE A 5 0.67 -11.60 -0.15
C PHE A 5 -0.31 -10.97 -1.14
N ARG A 6 -0.50 -11.60 -2.30
CA ARG A 6 -1.39 -11.10 -3.36
C ARG A 6 -2.73 -11.82 -3.32
N ILE A 7 -3.80 -11.06 -3.42
CA ILE A 7 -5.16 -11.57 -3.51
C ILE A 7 -5.74 -11.17 -4.86
N GLY A 8 -6.47 -12.10 -5.48
CA GLY A 8 -7.14 -11.86 -6.75
C GLY A 8 -8.25 -10.82 -6.62
N SER A 9 -8.85 -10.46 -7.74
CA SER A 9 -9.94 -9.48 -7.81
C SER A 9 -11.17 -9.82 -6.96
N GLU A 10 -11.35 -11.10 -6.62
CA GLU A 10 -12.47 -11.61 -5.83
C GLU A 10 -12.26 -11.54 -4.32
N GLY A 11 -11.09 -11.12 -3.84
CA GLY A 11 -10.82 -11.00 -2.39
C GLY A 11 -10.69 -12.34 -1.66
N GLN A 12 -10.87 -13.48 -2.33
CA GLN A 12 -10.81 -14.80 -1.72
C GLN A 12 -9.38 -15.23 -1.41
N LEU A 13 -9.20 -15.76 -0.21
CA LEU A 13 -7.95 -16.40 0.15
C LEU A 13 -7.81 -17.77 -0.54
N PRO A 14 -6.58 -18.20 -0.86
CA PRO A 14 -6.32 -19.54 -1.35
C PRO A 14 -6.83 -20.61 -0.37
N THR A 15 -7.21 -21.78 -0.90
CA THR A 15 -7.80 -22.88 -0.13
C THR A 15 -6.90 -23.41 1.00
N PHE A 16 -5.58 -23.21 0.91
CA PHE A 16 -4.64 -23.59 1.97
C PHE A 16 -4.60 -22.63 3.17
N SER A 17 -5.29 -21.48 3.09
CA SER A 17 -5.39 -20.51 4.19
C SER A 17 -6.45 -20.87 5.23
N THR A 18 -7.28 -21.88 4.96
CA THR A 18 -8.34 -22.33 5.86
C THR A 18 -7.87 -23.56 6.62
N SER A 19 -7.64 -23.42 7.93
CA SER A 19 -7.30 -24.57 8.77
C SER A 19 -8.53 -25.44 8.98
N GLN A 20 -8.37 -26.76 8.81
CA GLN A 20 -9.42 -27.74 9.14
C GLN A 20 -9.35 -28.22 10.59
N MET A 21 -8.40 -27.71 11.38
CA MET A 21 -8.18 -28.11 12.76
C MET A 21 -8.87 -27.15 13.75
N PRO A 22 -9.28 -27.64 14.93
CA PRO A 22 -9.68 -26.77 16.03
C PRO A 22 -8.56 -25.80 16.43
N PRO A 23 -8.87 -24.53 16.80
CA PRO A 23 -7.86 -23.51 17.10
C PRO A 23 -6.85 -23.90 18.19
N ASP A 24 -7.30 -24.66 19.20
CA ASP A 24 -6.47 -25.14 20.30
C ASP A 24 -5.48 -26.23 19.88
N VAL A 25 -5.85 -27.04 18.88
CA VAL A 25 -4.97 -28.06 18.28
C VAL A 25 -3.94 -27.38 17.39
N GLU A 26 -4.36 -26.38 16.61
CA GLU A 26 -3.47 -25.58 15.76
C GLU A 26 -2.43 -24.82 16.57
N SER A 27 -2.83 -24.17 17.67
CA SER A 27 -1.90 -23.48 18.58
C SER A 27 -0.86 -24.43 19.18
N ARG A 28 -1.29 -25.59 19.69
CA ARG A 28 -0.39 -26.60 20.27
C ARG A 28 0.61 -27.16 19.25
N ARG A 29 0.16 -27.44 18.02
CA ARG A 29 1.05 -27.87 16.93
C ARG A 29 2.06 -26.78 16.59
N HIS A 30 1.63 -25.53 16.56
CA HIS A 30 2.51 -24.39 16.30
C HIS A 30 3.58 -24.21 17.39
N GLU A 31 3.20 -24.32 18.66
CA GLU A 31 4.14 -24.24 19.79
C GLU A 31 5.19 -25.36 19.72
N LEU A 32 4.76 -26.60 19.49
CA LEU A 32 5.68 -27.73 19.33
C LEU A 32 6.63 -27.54 18.14
N ARG A 33 6.11 -27.12 16.98
CA ARG A 33 6.92 -26.83 15.81
C ARG A 33 7.94 -25.72 16.09
N SER A 34 7.50 -24.62 16.69
CA SER A 34 8.37 -23.48 17.02
C SER A 34 9.49 -23.89 17.96
N PHE A 35 9.16 -24.69 18.99
CA PHE A 35 10.14 -25.25 19.91
C PHE A 35 11.18 -26.16 19.21
N LEU A 36 10.73 -27.06 18.33
CA LEU A 36 11.60 -27.95 17.58
C LEU A 36 12.51 -27.19 16.60
N GLU A 37 11.96 -26.22 15.87
CA GLU A 37 12.70 -25.39 14.93
C GLU A 37 13.74 -24.51 15.64
N GLN A 38 13.38 -23.90 16.77
CA GLN A 38 14.31 -23.12 17.58
C GLN A 38 15.47 -23.99 18.11
N SER A 39 15.14 -25.19 18.59
CA SER A 39 16.14 -26.18 19.04
C SER A 39 17.05 -26.66 17.91
N PHE A 40 16.54 -26.77 16.68
CA PHE A 40 17.30 -27.18 15.51
C PHE A 40 18.20 -26.06 14.98
N GLU A 41 17.72 -24.81 14.97
CA GLU A 41 18.51 -23.64 14.56
C GLU A 41 19.75 -23.48 15.46
N GLN A 42 19.56 -23.59 16.78
CA GLN A 42 20.66 -23.50 17.74
C GLN A 42 21.78 -24.53 17.50
N ARG A 43 21.45 -25.69 16.92
CA ARG A 43 22.42 -26.77 16.67
C ARG A 43 23.04 -26.72 15.28
N SER A 44 22.28 -26.27 14.29
CA SER A 44 22.65 -26.41 12.87
C SER A 44 23.22 -25.14 12.26
N ASN A 45 22.87 -23.95 12.79
CA ASN A 45 23.20 -22.64 12.22
C ASN A 45 22.88 -22.53 10.71
N LEU A 46 21.88 -23.31 10.23
CA LEU A 46 21.50 -23.36 8.83
C LEU A 46 20.44 -22.30 8.51
N GLU A 47 20.70 -21.52 7.47
CA GLU A 47 19.79 -20.49 6.95
C GLU A 47 18.42 -21.05 6.54
N VAL A 48 18.37 -22.29 6.04
CA VAL A 48 17.13 -22.96 5.59
C VAL A 48 16.09 -23.07 6.72
N SER A 49 16.52 -23.33 7.95
CA SER A 49 15.61 -23.46 9.10
C SER A 49 15.01 -22.12 9.51
N ARG A 50 15.76 -21.03 9.35
CA ARG A 50 15.26 -19.66 9.53
C ARG A 50 14.23 -19.32 8.45
N MET A 51 14.53 -19.64 7.18
CA MET A 51 13.60 -19.41 6.07
C MET A 51 12.27 -20.16 6.24
N HIS A 52 12.33 -21.43 6.65
CA HIS A 52 11.13 -22.24 6.90
C HIS A 52 10.24 -21.63 8.01
N ARG A 53 10.85 -21.22 9.12
CA ARG A 53 10.12 -20.59 10.24
C ARG A 53 9.43 -19.30 9.81
N GLU A 54 10.15 -18.43 9.12
CA GLU A 54 9.62 -17.16 8.63
C GLU A 54 8.45 -17.35 7.65
N ALA A 55 8.55 -18.34 6.76
CA ALA A 55 7.47 -18.67 5.83
C ALA A 55 6.21 -19.16 6.58
N TYR A 56 6.38 -20.01 7.61
CA TYR A 56 5.25 -20.50 8.39
C TYR A 56 4.62 -19.41 9.26
N GLU A 57 5.43 -18.55 9.88
CA GLU A 57 4.90 -17.41 10.65
C GLU A 57 4.08 -16.47 9.76
N ALA A 58 4.55 -16.21 8.53
CA ALA A 58 3.78 -15.42 7.56
C ALA A 58 2.45 -16.10 7.20
N ALA A 59 2.46 -17.42 6.95
CA ALA A 59 1.23 -18.18 6.69
C ALA A 59 0.25 -18.13 7.88
N ARG A 60 0.73 -18.26 9.12
CA ARG A 60 -0.12 -18.20 10.31
C ARG A 60 -0.73 -16.81 10.53
N ARG A 61 0.03 -15.75 10.27
CA ARG A 61 -0.49 -14.37 10.29
C ARG A 61 -1.67 -14.24 9.34
N LEU A 62 -1.57 -14.80 8.13
CA LEU A 62 -2.65 -14.81 7.13
C LEU A 62 -3.87 -15.64 7.59
N GLN A 63 -3.67 -16.81 8.20
CA GLN A 63 -4.78 -17.62 8.72
C GLN A 63 -5.56 -16.86 9.81
N ASN A 64 -4.86 -16.16 10.70
CA ASN A 64 -5.49 -15.40 11.78
C ASN A 64 -6.34 -14.22 11.29
N VAL A 65 -6.08 -13.71 10.09
CA VAL A 65 -6.87 -12.62 9.49
C VAL A 65 -7.88 -13.12 8.45
N HIS A 66 -8.13 -14.43 8.32
CA HIS A 66 -9.04 -14.97 7.30
C HIS A 66 -10.45 -14.38 7.33
N GLN A 67 -10.96 -14.06 8.53
CA GLN A 67 -12.29 -13.44 8.68
C GLN A 67 -12.35 -12.01 8.09
N VAL A 68 -11.23 -11.31 8.00
CA VAL A 68 -11.12 -9.97 7.41
C VAL A 68 -11.43 -9.98 5.91
N PHE A 69 -11.26 -11.14 5.25
CA PHE A 69 -11.50 -11.28 3.80
C PHE A 69 -12.96 -11.59 3.44
N LYS A 70 -13.86 -11.75 4.42
CA LYS A 70 -15.30 -11.98 4.20
C LYS A 70 -16.06 -10.67 4.05
N ILE A 71 -15.76 -9.94 2.99
CA ILE A 71 -16.31 -8.60 2.75
C ILE A 71 -17.80 -8.66 2.36
N ASP A 72 -18.20 -9.74 1.66
CA ASP A 72 -19.55 -9.85 1.09
C ASP A 72 -20.66 -9.78 2.14
N ASP A 73 -20.42 -10.30 3.35
CA ASP A 73 -21.37 -10.27 4.46
C ASP A 73 -21.68 -8.84 4.95
N GLN A 74 -20.77 -7.89 4.68
CA GLN A 74 -20.86 -6.50 5.14
C GLN A 74 -21.02 -5.49 4.01
N TRP A 75 -20.86 -5.92 2.74
CA TRP A 75 -20.80 -5.00 1.59
C TRP A 75 -22.02 -4.08 1.50
N GLU A 76 -23.22 -4.62 1.68
CA GLU A 76 -24.46 -3.85 1.54
C GLU A 76 -24.49 -2.60 2.43
N LYS A 77 -23.92 -2.69 3.63
CA LYS A 77 -23.89 -1.59 4.61
C LYS A 77 -22.89 -0.49 4.26
N HIS A 78 -21.88 -0.82 3.45
CA HIS A 78 -20.77 0.06 3.11
C HIS A 78 -20.79 0.52 1.65
N ARG A 79 -21.72 -0.02 0.86
CA ARG A 79 -21.90 0.27 -0.56
C ARG A 79 -22.03 1.77 -0.84
N GLU A 80 -22.82 2.49 -0.05
CA GLU A 80 -23.02 3.93 -0.23
C GLU A 80 -21.73 4.72 0.02
N LEU A 81 -20.92 4.31 1.01
CA LEU A 81 -19.69 5.00 1.37
C LEU A 81 -18.56 4.76 0.37
N TYR A 82 -18.41 3.53 -0.14
CA TYR A 82 -17.30 3.13 -1.00
C TYR A 82 -17.64 3.08 -2.50
N GLY A 83 -18.92 3.21 -2.86
CA GLY A 83 -19.41 3.10 -4.22
C GLY A 83 -19.50 1.66 -4.74
N GLU A 84 -20.41 1.41 -5.68
CA GLU A 84 -20.62 0.08 -6.28
C GLU A 84 -19.52 -0.24 -7.31
N SER A 85 -18.33 -0.60 -6.83
CA SER A 85 -17.20 -0.96 -7.68
C SER A 85 -16.27 -1.98 -7.03
N ALA A 86 -15.50 -2.70 -7.86
CA ALA A 86 -14.47 -3.61 -7.37
C ALA A 86 -13.37 -2.86 -6.60
N PHE A 87 -13.06 -1.62 -6.97
CA PHE A 87 -12.10 -0.78 -6.26
C PHE A 87 -12.63 -0.38 -4.88
N GLY A 88 -13.90 0.01 -4.78
CA GLY A 88 -14.59 0.27 -3.52
C GLY A 88 -14.55 -0.91 -2.54
N ARG A 89 -14.80 -2.12 -3.03
CA ARG A 89 -14.67 -3.35 -2.22
C ARG A 89 -13.25 -3.57 -1.69
N ARG A 90 -12.23 -3.28 -2.51
CA ARG A 90 -10.82 -3.37 -2.09
C ARG A 90 -10.45 -2.30 -1.07
N CYS A 91 -10.99 -1.09 -1.19
CA CYS A 91 -10.81 -0.04 -0.18
C CYS A 91 -11.46 -0.42 1.15
N LEU A 92 -12.66 -1.00 1.14
CA LEU A 92 -13.30 -1.54 2.36
C LEU A 92 -12.44 -2.63 3.00
N LEU A 93 -11.93 -3.57 2.21
CA LEU A 93 -11.01 -4.59 2.70
C LEU A 93 -9.75 -3.97 3.31
N ALA A 94 -9.17 -2.97 2.64
CA ALA A 94 -8.00 -2.26 3.15
C ALA A 94 -8.28 -1.63 4.51
N ARG A 95 -9.44 -0.98 4.71
CA ARG A 95 -9.84 -0.48 6.03
C ARG A 95 -9.91 -1.59 7.07
N GLN A 96 -10.53 -2.73 6.75
CA GLN A 96 -10.62 -3.85 7.71
C GLN A 96 -9.23 -4.46 8.02
N LEU A 97 -8.32 -4.46 7.05
CA LEU A 97 -6.92 -4.88 7.25
C LEU A 97 -6.16 -3.89 8.14
N VAL A 98 -6.43 -2.58 8.03
CA VAL A 98 -5.90 -1.57 8.96
C VAL A 98 -6.40 -1.85 10.39
N GLU A 99 -7.70 -2.12 10.57
CA GLU A 99 -8.26 -2.50 11.88
C GLU A 99 -7.64 -3.77 12.45
N ALA A 100 -7.31 -4.73 11.59
CA ALA A 100 -6.63 -5.97 11.96
C ALA A 100 -5.11 -5.80 12.21
N GLY A 101 -4.56 -4.59 12.06
CA GLY A 101 -3.16 -4.27 12.33
C GLY A 101 -2.19 -4.71 11.23
N VAL A 102 -2.67 -4.84 9.98
CA VAL A 102 -1.78 -5.12 8.85
C VAL A 102 -0.93 -3.88 8.56
N PRO A 103 0.42 -3.99 8.57
CA PRO A 103 1.30 -2.82 8.58
C PRO A 103 1.50 -2.16 7.21
N PHE A 104 1.20 -2.87 6.12
CA PHE A 104 1.36 -2.38 4.76
C PHE A 104 0.33 -3.02 3.85
N ILE A 105 -0.43 -2.21 3.12
CA ILE A 105 -1.53 -2.64 2.26
C ILE A 105 -1.39 -1.90 0.94
N GLU A 106 -1.42 -2.63 -0.17
CA GLU A 106 -1.44 -2.07 -1.51
C GLU A 106 -2.81 -2.32 -2.13
N VAL A 107 -3.46 -1.25 -2.60
CA VAL A 107 -4.74 -1.32 -3.32
C VAL A 107 -4.52 -0.87 -4.76
N GLY A 108 -4.53 -1.83 -5.68
CA GLY A 108 -4.33 -1.55 -7.10
C GLY A 108 -5.61 -1.28 -7.87
N GLN A 109 -5.55 -0.33 -8.81
CA GLN A 109 -6.48 -0.15 -9.91
C GLN A 109 -5.68 0.05 -11.20
N SER A 110 -6.03 -0.68 -12.26
CA SER A 110 -5.28 -0.70 -13.52
C SER A 110 -5.90 0.22 -14.57
N SER A 111 -5.27 0.26 -15.74
CA SER A 111 -5.80 0.86 -16.98
C SER A 111 -5.68 2.38 -17.11
N TYR A 112 -4.87 3.02 -16.26
CA TYR A 112 -4.52 4.45 -16.39
C TYR A 112 -3.46 4.74 -17.48
N ASP A 113 -2.78 3.72 -18.01
CA ASP A 113 -1.80 3.83 -19.10
C ASP A 113 -2.48 3.84 -20.50
N SER A 114 -3.36 4.82 -20.71
CA SER A 114 -4.17 4.88 -21.93
C SER A 114 -3.52 5.72 -23.04
N HIS A 115 -2.85 5.04 -23.97
CA HIS A 115 -2.25 5.62 -25.19
C HIS A 115 -3.24 5.88 -26.33
N ALA A 116 -4.52 5.55 -26.15
CA ALA A 116 -5.62 5.86 -27.05
C ALA A 116 -6.92 5.99 -26.24
N ASP A 117 -7.87 6.77 -26.75
CA ASP A 117 -9.21 6.94 -26.16
C ASP A 117 -9.19 7.27 -24.65
N ASN A 118 -8.19 8.06 -24.21
CA ASN A 118 -7.91 8.32 -22.79
C ASN A 118 -9.14 8.87 -22.06
N PHE A 119 -9.89 9.76 -22.71
CA PHE A 119 -11.10 10.36 -22.13
C PHE A 119 -12.19 9.33 -21.85
N ALA A 120 -12.43 8.39 -22.78
CA ALA A 120 -13.44 7.36 -22.60
C ALA A 120 -13.04 6.38 -21.47
N TRP A 121 -11.76 5.99 -21.41
CA TRP A 121 -11.25 5.16 -20.32
C TRP A 121 -11.36 5.86 -18.97
N HIS A 122 -10.93 7.11 -18.86
CA HIS A 122 -10.92 7.83 -17.59
C HIS A 122 -12.32 8.15 -17.07
N GLN A 123 -13.32 8.33 -17.96
CA GLN A 123 -14.72 8.44 -17.54
C GLN A 123 -15.22 7.20 -16.79
N GLY A 124 -14.70 6.00 -17.09
CA GLY A 124 -15.02 4.78 -16.35
C GLY A 124 -14.14 4.51 -15.13
N LEU A 125 -12.90 5.03 -15.12
CA LEU A 125 -11.91 4.74 -14.08
C LEU A 125 -11.96 5.72 -12.90
N VAL A 126 -12.13 7.01 -13.18
CA VAL A 126 -12.02 8.08 -12.18
C VAL A 126 -13.20 8.10 -11.21
N PRO A 127 -14.48 8.01 -11.63
CA PRO A 127 -15.59 8.05 -10.69
C PRO A 127 -15.56 6.96 -9.60
N PRO A 128 -15.32 5.66 -9.89
CA PRO A 128 -15.22 4.66 -8.83
C PRO A 128 -13.97 4.85 -7.96
N MET A 129 -12.89 5.41 -8.52
CA MET A 129 -11.69 5.74 -7.75
C MET A 129 -11.95 6.85 -6.75
N GLU A 130 -12.53 7.97 -7.20
CA GLU A 130 -12.83 9.15 -6.39
C GLU A 130 -13.78 8.79 -5.24
N HIS A 131 -14.87 8.06 -5.53
CA HIS A 131 -15.84 7.65 -4.52
C HIS A 131 -15.19 6.77 -3.46
N ALA A 132 -14.49 5.71 -3.86
CA ALA A 132 -13.86 4.78 -2.93
C ALA A 132 -12.73 5.42 -2.10
N TRP A 133 -11.94 6.32 -2.72
CA TRP A 133 -10.86 7.05 -2.05
C TRP A 133 -11.42 7.99 -0.98
N ALA A 134 -12.43 8.79 -1.32
CA ALA A 134 -13.11 9.65 -0.36
C ALA A 134 -13.74 8.84 0.79
N GLY A 135 -14.41 7.72 0.45
CA GLY A 135 -14.99 6.80 1.43
C GLY A 135 -13.95 6.22 2.39
N LEU A 136 -12.81 5.77 1.88
CA LEU A 136 -11.71 5.22 2.69
C LEU A 136 -11.17 6.26 3.68
N LEU A 137 -10.87 7.48 3.21
CA LEU A 137 -10.35 8.54 4.07
C LEU A 137 -11.37 8.94 5.16
N ALA A 138 -12.64 9.06 4.81
CA ALA A 138 -13.71 9.36 5.76
C ALA A 138 -13.90 8.24 6.80
N ASP A 139 -13.92 6.97 6.38
CA ASP A 139 -14.08 5.81 7.28
C ASP A 139 -12.88 5.67 8.22
N LEU A 140 -11.65 5.90 7.74
CA LEU A 140 -10.46 5.90 8.59
C LEU A 140 -10.47 7.07 9.59
N ALA A 141 -10.93 8.25 9.18
CA ALA A 141 -11.03 9.41 10.06
C ALA A 141 -12.09 9.22 11.16
N ASP A 142 -13.29 8.78 10.80
CA ASP A 142 -14.40 8.53 11.73
C ASP A 142 -14.02 7.51 12.83
N ARG A 143 -13.15 6.56 12.47
CA ARG A 143 -12.63 5.54 13.40
C ARG A 143 -11.39 5.97 14.20
N GLY A 144 -10.86 7.16 13.95
CA GLY A 144 -9.60 7.62 14.55
C GLY A 144 -8.37 6.79 14.11
N LEU A 145 -8.46 6.11 12.97
CA LEU A 145 -7.37 5.30 12.40
C LEU A 145 -6.46 6.13 11.47
N LEU A 146 -6.99 7.20 10.87
CA LEU A 146 -6.25 8.04 9.92
C LEU A 146 -5.01 8.68 10.57
N ASP A 147 -5.06 9.05 11.85
CA ASP A 147 -3.92 9.63 12.58
C ASP A 147 -2.73 8.67 12.69
N LYS A 148 -2.98 7.36 12.57
CA LYS A 148 -1.97 6.29 12.69
C LYS A 148 -1.70 5.57 11.38
N THR A 149 -2.35 6.00 10.28
CA THR A 149 -2.28 5.33 8.98
C THR A 149 -1.88 6.35 7.93
N LEU A 150 -0.73 6.13 7.28
CA LEU A 150 -0.35 6.93 6.11
C LEU A 150 -1.02 6.34 4.88
N VAL A 151 -1.90 7.12 4.25
CA VAL A 151 -2.52 6.77 2.97
C VAL A 151 -1.76 7.47 1.86
N VAL A 152 -1.25 6.71 0.90
CA VAL A 152 -0.47 7.20 -0.25
C VAL A 152 -1.23 6.87 -1.53
N TRP A 153 -1.54 7.88 -2.34
CA TRP A 153 -2.02 7.70 -3.70
C TRP A 153 -0.95 8.13 -4.69
N THR A 154 -0.41 7.15 -5.40
CA THR A 154 0.65 7.37 -6.39
C THR A 154 0.51 6.40 -7.54
N GLY A 155 0.98 6.82 -8.71
CA GLY A 155 1.24 5.95 -9.86
C GLY A 155 2.75 5.74 -10.04
N GLU A 156 3.11 4.98 -11.07
CA GLU A 156 4.51 4.77 -11.46
C GLU A 156 5.08 5.96 -12.23
N ILE A 157 4.27 6.58 -13.09
CA ILE A 157 4.70 7.59 -14.04
C ILE A 157 3.52 8.49 -14.45
N GLY A 158 3.79 9.79 -14.61
CA GLY A 158 2.83 10.77 -15.12
C GLY A 158 2.46 10.57 -16.58
N ARG A 159 1.49 11.35 -17.06
CA ARG A 159 1.00 11.34 -18.45
C ARG A 159 1.25 12.67 -19.13
N THR A 160 1.54 12.68 -20.43
CA THR A 160 1.84 13.91 -21.16
C THR A 160 0.72 14.92 -21.02
N PRO A 161 1.01 16.22 -20.86
CA PRO A 161 -0.01 17.28 -20.91
C PRO A 161 -0.75 17.30 -22.25
N ASN A 162 -0.03 17.00 -23.33
CA ASN A 162 -0.56 16.89 -24.68
C ASN A 162 -1.36 15.60 -24.92
N ILE A 163 -2.35 15.73 -25.80
CA ILE A 163 -3.12 14.63 -26.36
C ILE A 163 -2.43 14.15 -27.64
N ASN A 164 -2.18 12.85 -27.76
CA ASN A 164 -1.57 12.27 -28.94
C ASN A 164 -2.59 12.11 -30.09
N ASN A 165 -2.14 11.65 -31.26
CA ASN A 165 -2.98 11.47 -32.45
C ASN A 165 -4.06 10.38 -32.34
N ARG A 166 -4.16 9.69 -31.19
CA ARG A 166 -5.14 8.63 -30.91
C ARG A 166 -6.08 9.01 -29.76
N ALA A 167 -6.18 10.30 -29.43
CA ALA A 167 -6.89 10.78 -28.25
C ALA A 167 -6.38 10.17 -26.92
N GLY A 168 -5.12 9.74 -26.90
CA GLY A 168 -4.42 9.20 -25.74
C GLY A 168 -3.45 10.20 -25.10
N ARG A 169 -2.73 9.75 -24.08
CA ARG A 169 -1.57 10.44 -23.50
C ARG A 169 -0.39 9.48 -23.38
N ASP A 170 0.81 9.98 -23.54
CA ASP A 170 2.04 9.19 -23.51
C ASP A 170 2.75 9.28 -22.16
N HIS A 171 3.84 8.54 -22.01
CA HIS A 171 4.63 8.46 -20.78
C HIS A 171 5.30 9.80 -20.46
N TYR A 172 5.20 10.25 -19.20
CA TYR A 172 5.70 11.56 -18.81
C TYR A 172 6.36 11.57 -17.45
N VAL A 173 7.65 11.92 -17.41
CA VAL A 173 8.47 11.86 -16.19
C VAL A 173 8.86 13.21 -15.58
N ARG A 174 8.45 14.30 -16.22
CA ARG A 174 8.92 15.65 -15.80
C ARG A 174 8.07 16.24 -14.69
N CYS A 175 6.75 16.11 -14.80
CA CYS A 175 5.82 16.72 -13.86
C CYS A 175 4.59 15.81 -13.69
N TRP A 176 4.30 15.43 -12.45
CA TRP A 176 3.07 14.75 -12.05
C TRP A 176 2.79 14.97 -10.56
N SER A 177 1.58 14.62 -10.11
CA SER A 177 1.16 14.77 -8.71
C SER A 177 0.96 13.43 -8.01
N THR A 178 1.09 13.45 -6.69
CA THR A 178 0.74 12.36 -5.76
C THR A 178 -0.05 12.97 -4.59
N ALA A 179 -0.78 12.15 -3.84
CA ALA A 179 -1.49 12.59 -2.65
C ALA A 179 -1.09 11.76 -1.42
N LEU A 180 -0.98 12.45 -0.28
CA LEU A 180 -0.70 11.88 1.03
C LEU A 180 -1.79 12.31 2.02
N ALA A 181 -2.20 11.41 2.91
CA ALA A 181 -3.15 11.71 3.98
C ALA A 181 -2.86 10.89 5.25
N GLY A 182 -3.20 11.47 6.41
CA GLY A 182 -3.03 10.82 7.71
C GLY A 182 -1.59 10.80 8.21
N CYS A 183 -1.36 10.13 9.34
CA CYS A 183 -0.02 9.92 9.91
C CYS A 183 0.85 11.20 10.02
N GLY A 184 0.27 12.29 10.54
CA GLY A 184 0.98 13.55 10.73
C GLY A 184 1.17 14.39 9.45
N ILE A 185 0.60 13.99 8.31
CA ILE A 185 0.55 14.83 7.10
C ILE A 185 -0.45 15.96 7.28
N LYS A 186 -0.06 17.18 6.90
CA LYS A 186 -0.90 18.38 6.91
C LYS A 186 -1.99 18.30 5.84
N GLY A 187 -3.24 18.14 6.27
CA GLY A 187 -4.40 18.11 5.37
C GLY A 187 -4.69 19.46 4.70
N GLY A 188 -5.29 19.41 3.51
CA GLY A 188 -5.73 20.60 2.76
C GLY A 188 -4.59 21.41 2.12
N LEU A 189 -3.36 20.90 2.15
CA LEU A 189 -2.19 21.52 1.54
C LEU A 189 -1.99 21.04 0.10
N MET A 190 -1.78 21.97 -0.82
CA MET A 190 -1.16 21.70 -2.12
C MET A 190 0.31 22.17 -2.03
N TYR A 191 1.25 21.28 -2.34
CA TYR A 191 2.68 21.57 -2.28
C TYR A 191 3.29 21.37 -3.67
N GLY A 192 4.05 22.37 -4.12
CA GLY A 192 4.56 22.44 -5.48
C GLY A 192 3.56 23.03 -6.46
N GLU A 193 4.07 23.48 -7.61
CA GLU A 193 3.28 24.04 -8.70
C GLU A 193 3.90 23.60 -10.03
N SER A 194 3.07 23.17 -10.99
CA SER A 194 3.53 23.00 -12.37
C SER A 194 3.58 24.36 -13.09
N ASP A 195 4.23 24.42 -14.25
CA ASP A 195 3.97 25.52 -15.17
C ASP A 195 2.51 25.52 -15.66
N GLU A 196 2.11 26.60 -16.35
CA GLU A 196 0.74 26.83 -16.83
C GLU A 196 0.22 25.71 -17.74
N ASP A 197 1.13 25.06 -18.48
CA ASP A 197 0.81 24.01 -19.43
C ASP A 197 0.99 22.60 -18.84
N GLY A 198 1.51 22.48 -17.62
CA GLY A 198 1.78 21.21 -16.92
C GLY A 198 3.03 20.46 -17.39
N TYR A 199 3.96 21.11 -18.10
CA TYR A 199 5.16 20.45 -18.64
C TYR A 199 6.25 20.26 -17.58
N ASP A 200 6.58 21.32 -16.84
CA ASP A 200 7.65 21.28 -15.83
C ASP A 200 7.14 21.67 -14.44
N VAL A 201 7.92 21.34 -13.42
CA VAL A 201 7.67 21.80 -12.05
C VAL A 201 8.24 23.20 -11.91
N LYS A 202 7.35 24.17 -11.73
CA LYS A 202 7.70 25.59 -11.61
C LYS A 202 8.21 25.92 -10.22
N ASP A 203 7.46 25.51 -9.18
CA ASP A 203 7.76 25.85 -7.79
C ASP A 203 7.83 24.60 -6.91
N ASN A 204 8.78 24.61 -5.97
CA ASN A 204 9.00 23.59 -4.93
C ASN A 204 9.03 22.13 -5.46
N PRO A 205 9.98 21.78 -6.35
CA PRO A 205 10.11 20.42 -6.85
C PRO A 205 10.42 19.43 -5.72
N VAL A 206 9.81 18.24 -5.80
CA VAL A 206 10.05 17.13 -4.89
C VAL A 206 10.65 15.99 -5.71
N SER A 207 11.88 15.59 -5.38
CA SER A 207 12.48 14.40 -6.00
C SER A 207 11.84 13.12 -5.47
N GLU A 208 11.97 12.02 -6.20
CA GLU A 208 11.58 10.69 -5.73
C GLU A 208 12.24 10.35 -4.39
N GLY A 209 13.49 10.79 -4.18
CA GLY A 209 14.19 10.56 -2.92
C GLY A 209 13.58 11.33 -1.76
N ASP A 210 13.28 12.61 -1.96
CA ASP A 210 12.62 13.46 -0.95
C ASP A 210 11.22 12.95 -0.62
N PHE A 211 10.50 12.44 -1.61
CA PHE A 211 9.19 11.82 -1.44
C PHE A 211 9.25 10.60 -0.51
N PHE A 212 10.13 9.63 -0.80
CA PHE A 212 10.29 8.46 0.07
C PHE A 212 10.86 8.81 1.44
N ALA A 213 11.81 9.76 1.52
CA ALA A 213 12.31 10.24 2.81
C ALA A 213 11.18 10.83 3.67
N THR A 214 10.24 11.54 3.05
CA THR A 214 9.07 12.11 3.71
C THR A 214 8.09 11.02 4.18
N ILE A 215 7.84 10.00 3.36
CA ILE A 215 7.03 8.83 3.75
C ILE A 215 7.63 8.12 4.97
N TYR A 216 8.95 7.83 4.94
CA TYR A 216 9.62 7.19 6.07
C TYR A 216 9.55 8.03 7.33
N HIS A 217 9.77 9.34 7.20
CA HIS A 217 9.67 10.26 8.33
C HIS A 217 8.27 10.26 8.96
N ALA A 218 7.19 10.33 8.16
CA ALA A 218 5.82 10.25 8.65
C ALA A 218 5.57 8.94 9.42
N LEU A 219 6.12 7.83 8.94
CA LEU A 219 6.06 6.52 9.61
C LEU A 219 7.01 6.38 10.81
N SER A 220 7.69 7.45 11.23
CA SER A 220 8.72 7.44 12.29
C SER A 220 9.88 6.46 12.01
N ILE A 221 10.21 6.27 10.73
CA ILE A 221 11.36 5.50 10.26
C ILE A 221 12.46 6.48 9.87
N ASP A 222 13.70 6.22 10.30
CA ASP A 222 14.85 7.03 9.90
C ASP A 222 15.10 6.88 8.39
N PRO A 223 14.90 7.94 7.57
CA PRO A 223 15.08 7.84 6.13
C PRO A 223 16.55 7.65 5.71
N THR A 224 17.49 7.94 6.62
CA THR A 224 18.94 7.77 6.40
C THR A 224 19.43 6.37 6.74
N ALA A 225 18.57 5.51 7.29
CA ALA A 225 18.92 4.15 7.62
C ALA A 225 19.31 3.35 6.36
N GLU A 226 20.21 2.39 6.56
CA GLU A 226 20.77 1.58 5.50
C GLU A 226 20.53 0.10 5.79
N ASN A 227 20.10 -0.62 4.76
CA ASN A 227 20.23 -2.07 4.72
C ASN A 227 21.55 -2.44 4.05
N TYR A 228 22.02 -3.67 4.26
CA TYR A 228 23.29 -4.13 3.69
C TYR A 228 23.08 -5.42 2.89
N ALA A 229 23.56 -5.41 1.64
CA ALA A 229 23.74 -6.62 0.85
C ALA A 229 25.24 -6.92 0.78
N GLY A 230 25.72 -7.71 1.74
CA GLY A 230 27.16 -7.88 1.97
C GLY A 230 27.76 -6.57 2.50
N VAL A 231 28.77 -6.03 1.80
CA VAL A 231 29.42 -4.75 2.15
C VAL A 231 28.77 -3.53 1.50
N ARG A 232 27.80 -3.74 0.60
CA ARG A 232 27.16 -2.65 -0.14
C ARG A 232 26.00 -2.08 0.68
N PRO A 233 26.04 -0.78 1.04
CA PRO A 233 24.88 -0.13 1.64
C PRO A 233 23.77 0.03 0.60
N ILE A 234 22.54 -0.22 1.04
CA ILE A 234 21.29 -0.02 0.31
C ILE A 234 20.48 0.94 1.18
N PRO A 235 20.53 2.24 0.91
CA PRO A 235 19.85 3.22 1.75
C PRO A 235 18.34 3.11 1.55
N LEU A 236 17.56 3.41 2.59
CA LEU A 236 16.10 3.41 2.49
C LEU A 236 15.60 4.50 1.53
N ALA A 237 16.14 5.72 1.65
CA ALA A 237 15.98 6.77 0.67
C ALA A 237 17.32 7.08 -0.02
N PRO A 238 17.35 7.55 -1.28
CA PRO A 238 18.57 7.98 -1.96
C PRO A 238 19.42 8.92 -1.09
N PHE A 239 20.75 8.77 -1.16
CA PHE A 239 21.67 9.61 -0.38
C PHE A 239 21.45 11.10 -0.67
N GLY A 240 21.34 11.90 0.40
CA GLY A 240 21.09 13.34 0.29
C GLY A 240 19.61 13.73 0.17
N ALA A 241 18.69 12.75 0.15
CA ALA A 241 17.26 13.01 0.23
C ALA A 241 16.89 13.76 1.52
N LYS A 242 15.92 14.66 1.40
CA LYS A 242 15.45 15.55 2.45
C LYS A 242 13.98 15.32 2.68
N VAL A 243 13.59 15.35 3.96
CA VAL A 243 12.18 15.37 4.34
C VAL A 243 11.57 16.71 3.92
N VAL A 244 10.45 16.68 3.21
CA VAL A 244 9.65 17.87 2.86
C VAL A 244 8.86 18.27 4.10
N LYS A 245 9.48 19.06 4.98
CA LYS A 245 8.93 19.41 6.30
C LYS A 245 7.63 20.18 6.23
N ASP A 246 7.39 20.93 5.16
CA ASP A 246 6.16 21.72 4.97
C ASP A 246 4.90 20.84 4.85
N LEU A 247 5.08 19.56 4.51
CA LEU A 247 4.00 18.57 4.46
C LEU A 247 3.60 18.04 5.84
N MET A 248 4.38 18.29 6.90
CA MET A 248 4.12 17.76 8.25
C MET A 248 3.25 18.72 9.07
N ALA A 249 2.41 18.16 9.95
CA ALA A 249 1.54 18.89 10.88
C ALA A 249 2.23 19.30 12.19
#